data_AF-A0A149QBF2-F1
#
_entry.id   AF-A0A149QBF2-F1
#
_cell.length_a   1.000
_cell.length_b   1.000
_cell.length_c   1.000
_cell.angle_alpha   90.00
_cell.angle_beta   90.00
_cell.angle_gamma   90.00
#
_symmetry.space_group_name_H-M   'P 1'
#
loop_
_entity.id
_entity.type
_entity.pdbx_description
1 polymer ?
#
loop_
_entity_poly.entity_id
_entity_poly.type
_entity_poly.pdbx_seq_one_letter_code
_entity_poly.pdbx_strand_id
1 'polypeptide(L)'
;MSLSLDKLRLLRRQAGDPKASTPAVPDVPPAPPAPVAANDARQPPAERSVFAWVEQEIRHKPTGAAAPATAPPALRRPEVGSLHRLLGLRTRGGPAPARASAQDRQLPGEEIAPGLFLIESLQPQAIPAQPLSLDFARRDGEHVTARDLLFFDTETTGLAGGTGTRAFMIGAADWHVCPQRGEGLRIRQLLMATMAAEDAMLATFAGWLQPSTVFCSYNGRSYDAPLLKARYRLARQRDPISALDHVDLLYPTRRRYRGTWENCKLSTIERQLLRVVREDDLPGSEAPGAWLRFLRGGDAVNLRRVADHNHQDVVTLALLLQRLIREEQRERETLALVARQDDSR
;
A
#
# COMPACT_ATOMS: atom_id res chain seq x y z
N MET A 1 -38.16 -7.97 22.59
CA MET A 1 -37.67 -6.79 23.34
C MET A 1 -38.37 -5.55 22.80
N SER A 2 -39.41 -5.07 23.49
CA SER A 2 -40.20 -3.90 23.08
C SER A 2 -39.56 -2.62 23.62
N LEU A 3 -39.20 -1.69 22.73
CA LEU A 3 -38.65 -0.39 23.11
C LEU A 3 -39.80 0.53 23.61
N SER A 4 -39.65 1.06 24.82
CA SER A 4 -40.61 1.97 25.48
C SER A 4 -40.68 3.34 24.79
N LEU A 5 -41.89 3.93 24.80
CA LEU A 5 -42.22 5.25 24.25
C LEU A 5 -41.37 6.40 24.82
N ASP A 6 -40.79 6.24 26.00
CA ASP A 6 -39.92 7.25 26.61
C ASP A 6 -38.54 7.31 25.92
N LYS A 7 -38.06 6.18 25.37
CA LYS A 7 -36.82 6.14 24.59
C LYS A 7 -36.97 6.82 23.22
N LEU A 8 -38.18 6.78 22.63
CA LEU A 8 -38.51 7.49 21.40
C LEU A 8 -38.61 9.02 21.59
N ARG A 9 -39.04 9.49 22.77
CA ARG A 9 -39.11 10.92 23.09
C ARG A 9 -37.73 11.54 23.35
N LEU A 10 -36.79 10.75 23.88
CA LEU A 10 -35.40 11.17 24.12
C LEU A 10 -34.59 11.28 22.81
N LEU A 11 -34.83 10.38 21.85
CA LEU A 11 -34.22 10.45 20.51
C LEU A 11 -34.73 11.63 19.68
N ARG A 12 -35.97 12.08 19.90
CA ARG A 12 -36.57 13.23 19.20
C ARG A 12 -36.13 14.59 19.74
N ARG A 13 -35.56 14.64 20.96
CA ARG A 13 -34.92 15.85 21.52
C ARG A 13 -33.43 15.99 21.14
N GLN A 14 -32.78 14.91 20.68
CA GLN A 14 -31.39 14.92 20.21
C GLN A 14 -31.26 15.10 18.69
N ALA A 15 -32.32 14.86 17.93
CA ALA A 15 -32.41 15.20 16.51
C ALA A 15 -33.24 16.48 16.35
N GLY A 16 -32.58 17.64 16.25
CA GLY A 16 -33.23 18.94 16.11
C GLY A 16 -34.19 19.01 14.92
N ASP A 17 -35.34 19.65 15.12
CA ASP A 17 -36.38 19.83 14.11
C ASP A 17 -35.94 20.81 13.00
N PRO A 18 -36.22 20.50 11.72
CA PRO A 18 -35.88 21.34 10.58
C PRO A 18 -36.97 22.39 10.35
N LYS A 19 -37.00 23.45 11.16
CA LYS A 19 -37.70 24.71 10.85
C LYS A 19 -37.29 25.80 11.83
N ALA A 20 -36.22 26.50 11.50
CA ALA A 20 -35.91 27.81 12.07
C ALA A 20 -35.35 28.72 10.97
N SER A 21 -35.98 29.87 10.84
CA SER A 21 -35.78 30.92 9.86
C SER A 21 -34.40 31.58 9.96
N THR A 22 -33.82 31.86 8.79
CA THR A 22 -32.58 32.59 8.54
C THR A 22 -32.65 34.06 9.03
N PRO A 23 -31.68 34.54 9.82
CA PRO A 23 -31.44 35.98 9.97
C PRO A 23 -30.54 36.51 8.84
N ALA A 24 -30.86 37.71 8.35
CA ALA A 24 -30.17 38.40 7.26
C ALA A 24 -28.73 38.80 7.63
N VAL A 25 -27.82 38.66 6.66
CA VAL A 25 -26.40 39.06 6.74
C VAL A 25 -26.28 40.50 6.22
N PRO A 26 -25.58 41.42 6.92
CA PRO A 26 -25.30 42.76 6.39
C PRO A 26 -24.18 42.73 5.33
N ASP A 27 -24.36 43.54 4.29
CA ASP A 27 -23.44 43.74 3.16
C ASP A 27 -22.04 44.20 3.60
N VAL A 28 -21.00 43.47 3.16
CA VAL A 28 -19.60 43.85 3.30
C VAL A 28 -19.00 44.04 1.90
N PRO A 29 -18.41 45.22 1.57
CA PRO A 29 -17.86 45.48 0.24
C PRO A 29 -16.56 44.70 -0.04
N PRO A 30 -16.26 44.39 -1.31
CA PRO A 30 -15.16 43.49 -1.67
C PRO A 30 -13.78 44.11 -1.50
N ALA A 31 -12.84 43.31 -0.97
CA ALA A 31 -11.44 43.65 -0.81
C ALA A 31 -10.67 43.67 -2.17
N PRO A 32 -9.63 44.52 -2.31
CA PRO A 32 -8.86 44.64 -3.55
C PRO A 32 -7.93 43.42 -3.80
N PRO A 33 -7.57 43.14 -5.07
CA PRO A 33 -6.77 41.97 -5.44
C PRO A 33 -5.31 42.09 -4.97
N ALA A 34 -4.77 40.98 -4.47
CA ALA A 34 -3.37 40.84 -4.05
C ALA A 34 -2.41 40.86 -5.25
N PRO A 35 -1.18 41.38 -5.09
CA PRO A 35 -0.20 41.48 -6.16
C PRO A 35 0.41 40.12 -6.52
N VAL A 36 0.67 39.94 -7.82
CA VAL A 36 1.36 38.79 -8.42
C VAL A 36 2.83 38.79 -7.95
N ALA A 37 3.20 37.84 -7.11
CA ALA A 37 4.59 37.63 -6.71
C ALA A 37 5.33 36.81 -7.78
N ALA A 38 6.47 37.35 -8.21
CA ALA A 38 7.38 36.82 -9.21
C ALA A 38 7.93 35.45 -8.81
N ASN A 39 7.85 34.50 -9.73
CA ASN A 39 8.38 33.14 -9.59
C ASN A 39 9.81 33.10 -10.16
N ASP A 40 10.79 33.56 -9.37
CA ASP A 40 12.22 33.44 -9.68
C ASP A 40 12.93 32.72 -8.52
N ALA A 41 12.69 31.42 -8.39
CA ALA A 41 13.51 30.53 -7.60
C ALA A 41 14.08 29.43 -8.51
N ARG A 42 15.37 29.58 -8.87
CA ARG A 42 16.13 28.53 -9.57
C ARG A 42 16.27 27.31 -8.65
N GLN A 43 15.82 26.15 -9.10
CA GLN A 43 16.01 24.87 -8.42
C GLN A 43 17.52 24.51 -8.39
N PRO A 44 18.07 24.09 -7.24
CA PRO A 44 19.39 23.47 -7.19
C PRO A 44 19.33 22.07 -7.86
N PRO A 45 20.46 21.57 -8.39
CA PRO A 45 20.48 20.34 -9.19
C PRO A 45 20.12 19.13 -8.32
N ALA A 46 19.24 18.27 -8.82
CA ALA A 46 18.88 17.01 -8.18
C ALA A 46 20.08 16.06 -8.17
N GLU A 47 20.70 15.86 -7.01
CA GLU A 47 21.62 14.77 -6.81
C GLU A 47 20.84 13.44 -6.80
N ARG A 48 21.05 12.67 -7.88
CA ARG A 48 20.88 11.21 -8.01
C ARG A 48 19.59 10.63 -7.43
N SER A 49 18.55 10.65 -8.26
CA SER A 49 17.37 9.79 -8.11
C SER A 49 17.76 8.32 -7.95
N VAL A 50 17.27 7.70 -6.88
CA VAL A 50 17.41 6.26 -6.56
C VAL A 50 16.69 5.37 -7.58
N PHE A 51 15.95 5.95 -8.52
CA PHE A 51 15.14 5.25 -9.51
C PHE A 51 15.72 5.26 -10.94
N ALA A 52 16.97 5.70 -11.14
CA ALA A 52 17.61 5.69 -12.46
C ALA A 52 17.81 4.29 -13.07
N TRP A 53 17.66 3.21 -12.28
CA TRP A 53 17.79 1.84 -12.78
C TRP A 53 16.55 1.34 -13.55
N VAL A 54 15.39 1.99 -13.39
CA VAL A 54 14.14 1.62 -14.08
C VAL A 54 14.13 2.04 -15.55
N GLU A 55 15.01 2.96 -15.97
CA GLU A 55 15.06 3.47 -17.36
C GLU A 55 16.13 2.83 -18.26
N GLN A 56 17.05 2.01 -17.74
CA GLN A 56 18.24 1.59 -18.51
C GLN A 56 18.11 0.32 -19.35
N GLU A 57 16.98 -0.39 -19.34
CA GLU A 57 16.84 -1.68 -20.07
C GLU A 57 16.00 -1.65 -21.35
N ILE A 58 15.64 -0.47 -21.90
CA ILE A 58 15.00 -0.40 -23.23
C ILE A 58 15.76 0.58 -24.13
N ARG A 59 16.76 0.06 -24.85
CA ARG A 59 17.39 0.78 -25.98
C ARG A 59 16.50 0.67 -27.22
N HIS A 60 15.90 1.79 -27.64
CA HIS A 60 15.65 2.07 -29.06
C HIS A 60 15.97 3.53 -29.43
N LYS A 61 16.54 3.67 -30.63
CA LYS A 61 17.07 4.88 -31.29
C LYS A 61 15.95 5.87 -31.73
N PRO A 62 16.29 7.13 -32.06
CA PRO A 62 15.34 8.25 -32.14
C PRO A 62 14.82 8.55 -33.56
N THR A 63 13.60 9.08 -33.62
CA THR A 63 12.97 9.83 -34.74
C THR A 63 11.65 10.39 -34.19
N GLY A 64 11.17 11.61 -34.40
CA GLY A 64 11.59 12.80 -35.14
C GLY A 64 10.54 13.91 -34.88
N ALA A 65 10.96 15.16 -35.06
CA ALA A 65 10.24 16.43 -35.26
C ALA A 65 8.83 16.70 -34.67
N ALA A 66 8.73 17.86 -34.02
CA ALA A 66 7.52 18.52 -33.54
C ALA A 66 6.65 19.13 -34.66
N ALA A 67 5.34 19.25 -34.42
CA ALA A 67 4.40 20.10 -35.17
C ALA A 67 3.26 20.63 -34.24
N PRO A 68 2.62 21.78 -34.57
CA PRO A 68 2.10 22.73 -33.57
C PRO A 68 0.59 22.61 -33.25
N ALA A 69 0.18 23.39 -32.24
CA ALA A 69 -1.14 23.47 -31.62
C ALA A 69 -2.26 23.99 -32.54
N THR A 70 -3.48 23.47 -32.34
CA THR A 70 -4.72 23.93 -32.99
C THR A 70 -5.84 24.26 -31.99
N ALA A 71 -6.68 25.23 -32.42
CA ALA A 71 -7.73 26.05 -31.78
C ALA A 71 -8.83 25.36 -30.91
N PRO A 72 -9.59 26.15 -30.10
CA PRO A 72 -10.56 25.63 -29.12
C PRO A 72 -11.89 25.14 -29.75
N PRO A 73 -12.64 24.23 -29.08
CA PRO A 73 -13.81 23.58 -29.67
C PRO A 73 -15.10 24.41 -29.56
N ALA A 74 -15.96 24.29 -30.56
CA ALA A 74 -17.30 24.88 -30.63
C ALA A 74 -18.36 24.07 -29.85
N LEU A 75 -19.39 24.76 -29.37
CA LEU A 75 -20.54 24.26 -28.60
C LEU A 75 -21.40 23.25 -29.40
N ARG A 76 -21.63 22.06 -28.83
CA ARG A 76 -22.47 21.00 -29.43
C ARG A 76 -23.97 21.23 -29.16
N ARG A 77 -24.79 21.10 -30.22
CA ARG A 77 -26.26 20.97 -30.11
C ARG A 77 -26.64 19.54 -29.70
N PRO A 78 -27.70 19.33 -28.90
CA PRO A 78 -28.07 18.00 -28.43
C PRO A 78 -28.78 17.18 -29.52
N GLU A 79 -28.29 15.97 -29.77
CA GLU A 79 -28.89 15.01 -30.70
C GLU A 79 -30.03 14.20 -30.07
N VAL A 80 -31.03 13.89 -30.90
CA VAL A 80 -32.33 13.25 -30.61
C VAL A 80 -32.20 11.84 -29.98
N GLY A 81 -31.01 11.23 -30.01
CA GLY A 81 -30.73 9.95 -29.33
C GLY A 81 -30.82 9.99 -27.80
N SER A 82 -30.83 11.19 -27.22
CA SER A 82 -30.95 11.40 -25.76
C SER A 82 -32.36 11.14 -25.22
N LEU A 83 -33.40 11.14 -26.08
CA LEU A 83 -34.79 10.90 -25.65
C LEU A 83 -35.13 9.40 -25.53
N HIS A 84 -34.48 8.51 -26.28
CA HIS A 84 -34.78 7.07 -26.26
C HIS A 84 -34.29 6.37 -24.97
N ARG A 85 -33.28 6.94 -24.29
CA ARG A 85 -32.72 6.39 -23.05
C ARG A 85 -33.62 6.62 -21.83
N LEU A 86 -34.52 7.61 -21.90
CA LEU A 86 -35.47 7.96 -20.83
C LEU A 86 -36.77 7.14 -20.90
N LEU A 87 -37.02 6.43 -22.01
CA LEU A 87 -38.26 5.67 -22.27
C LEU A 87 -38.11 4.14 -22.17
N GLY A 88 -36.97 3.61 -21.74
CA GLY A 88 -36.84 2.20 -21.33
C GLY A 88 -37.10 1.13 -22.41
N LEU A 89 -37.10 1.50 -23.69
CA LEU A 89 -37.34 0.56 -24.79
C LEU A 89 -36.03 -0.13 -25.20
N ARG A 90 -35.94 -1.44 -24.95
CA ARG A 90 -34.82 -2.29 -25.35
C ARG A 90 -34.82 -2.51 -26.86
N THR A 91 -33.86 -1.93 -27.58
CA THR A 91 -33.57 -2.28 -28.97
C THR A 91 -32.73 -3.56 -29.00
N ARG A 92 -33.27 -4.63 -29.60
CA ARG A 92 -32.51 -5.85 -29.93
C ARG A 92 -31.61 -5.58 -31.14
N GLY A 93 -30.36 -6.04 -31.06
CA GLY A 93 -29.53 -6.37 -32.21
C GLY A 93 -28.70 -5.24 -32.80
N GLY A 94 -27.55 -4.95 -32.19
CA GLY A 94 -26.36 -4.48 -32.89
C GLY A 94 -25.21 -5.46 -32.59
N PRO A 95 -24.29 -5.71 -33.53
CA PRO A 95 -23.12 -6.52 -33.21
C PRO A 95 -22.42 -5.87 -32.02
N ALA A 96 -22.14 -6.66 -30.98
CA ALA A 96 -21.33 -6.19 -29.88
C ALA A 96 -20.07 -5.55 -30.47
N PRO A 97 -19.62 -4.38 -29.97
CA PRO A 97 -18.35 -3.82 -30.40
C PRO A 97 -17.32 -4.94 -30.28
N ALA A 98 -16.58 -5.17 -31.37
CA ALA A 98 -15.58 -6.21 -31.49
C ALA A 98 -14.88 -6.37 -30.15
N ARG A 99 -14.93 -7.60 -29.60
CA ARG A 99 -14.26 -7.98 -28.35
C ARG A 99 -12.95 -7.23 -28.32
N ALA A 100 -12.82 -6.28 -27.39
CA ALA A 100 -11.53 -5.65 -27.15
C ALA A 100 -10.54 -6.81 -27.07
N SER A 101 -9.46 -6.67 -27.83
CA SER A 101 -8.40 -7.66 -28.01
C SER A 101 -8.12 -8.39 -26.69
N ALA A 102 -7.58 -9.60 -26.74
CA ALA A 102 -6.93 -10.19 -25.58
C ALA A 102 -5.84 -9.20 -25.10
N GLN A 103 -6.26 -8.30 -24.21
CA GLN A 103 -5.58 -7.13 -23.70
C GLN A 103 -4.50 -7.67 -22.78
N ASP A 104 -3.23 -7.37 -23.08
CA ASP A 104 -2.04 -7.66 -22.27
C ASP A 104 -2.32 -8.36 -20.91
N ARG A 105 -2.17 -9.68 -20.92
CA ARG A 105 -2.31 -10.54 -19.73
C ARG A 105 -0.97 -10.92 -19.12
N GLN A 106 0.12 -10.28 -19.55
CA GLN A 106 1.46 -10.63 -19.10
C GLN A 106 1.62 -10.24 -17.63
N LEU A 107 1.91 -11.24 -16.80
CA LEU A 107 2.29 -11.02 -15.41
C LEU A 107 3.81 -10.87 -15.30
N PRO A 108 4.30 -10.06 -14.37
CA PRO A 108 5.73 -9.95 -14.09
C PRO A 108 6.22 -11.20 -13.37
N GLY A 109 7.54 -11.43 -13.43
CA GLY A 109 8.18 -12.55 -12.77
C GLY A 109 8.14 -13.87 -13.56
N GLU A 110 8.56 -14.94 -12.90
CA GLU A 110 8.65 -16.29 -13.43
C GLU A 110 7.48 -17.15 -12.93
N GLU A 111 6.84 -17.93 -13.81
CA GLU A 111 5.85 -18.91 -13.39
C GLU A 111 6.53 -20.14 -12.79
N ILE A 112 6.53 -20.26 -11.46
CA ILE A 112 7.23 -21.31 -10.71
C ILE A 112 6.36 -22.55 -10.44
N ALA A 113 5.05 -22.43 -10.65
CA ALA A 113 4.08 -23.52 -10.65
C ALA A 113 2.85 -23.08 -11.45
N PRO A 114 1.98 -23.99 -11.93
CA PRO A 114 0.81 -23.62 -12.72
C PRO A 114 -0.06 -22.53 -12.06
N GLY A 115 -0.05 -21.34 -12.65
CA GLY A 115 -0.76 -20.15 -12.17
C GLY A 115 -0.14 -19.47 -10.95
N LEU A 116 1.12 -19.75 -10.60
CA LEU A 116 1.86 -19.09 -9.52
C LEU A 116 3.10 -18.39 -10.09
N PHE A 117 3.16 -17.07 -9.94
CA PHE A 117 4.27 -16.24 -10.40
C PHE A 117 5.12 -15.79 -9.22
N LEU A 118 6.44 -15.90 -9.36
CA LEU A 118 7.45 -15.34 -8.46
C LEU A 118 8.06 -14.10 -9.11
N ILE A 119 7.86 -12.95 -8.47
CA ILE A 119 8.53 -11.70 -8.81
C ILE A 119 9.66 -11.52 -7.81
N GLU A 120 10.90 -11.42 -8.28
CA GLU A 120 12.06 -11.19 -7.41
C GLU A 120 12.86 -9.96 -7.86
N SER A 121 13.19 -9.10 -6.90
CA SER A 121 14.10 -7.97 -7.11
C SER A 121 15.05 -7.83 -5.91
N LEU A 122 16.13 -7.07 -6.12
CA LEU A 122 17.08 -6.73 -5.07
C LEU A 122 17.27 -5.21 -5.07
N GLN A 123 16.96 -4.57 -3.94
CA GLN A 123 17.27 -3.17 -3.74
C GLN A 123 18.65 -3.05 -3.07
N PRO A 124 19.66 -2.45 -3.73
CA PRO A 124 20.99 -2.30 -3.15
C PRO A 124 20.93 -1.50 -1.85
N GLN A 125 21.32 -2.14 -0.75
CA GLN A 125 21.37 -1.52 0.56
C GLN A 125 22.22 -2.39 1.50
N ALA A 126 23.01 -1.74 2.33
CA ALA A 126 23.89 -2.44 3.28
C ALA A 126 23.08 -3.22 4.32
N ILE A 127 23.51 -4.44 4.60
CA ILE A 127 22.91 -5.26 5.65
C ILE A 127 23.40 -4.71 7.00
N PRO A 128 22.51 -4.36 7.94
CA PRO A 128 22.93 -3.91 9.26
C PRO A 128 23.85 -4.94 9.93
N ALA A 129 25.09 -4.52 10.21
CA ALA A 129 26.11 -5.39 10.79
C ALA A 129 25.87 -5.69 12.27
N GLN A 130 25.22 -4.77 12.99
CA GLN A 130 24.87 -4.95 14.39
C GLN A 130 23.41 -5.40 14.52
N PRO A 131 23.09 -6.22 15.55
CA PRO A 131 21.70 -6.54 15.88
C PRO A 131 20.86 -5.27 16.06
N LEU A 132 19.63 -5.31 15.54
CA LEU A 132 18.68 -4.21 15.57
C LEU A 132 17.90 -4.24 16.88
N SER A 133 17.95 -3.18 17.68
CA SER A 133 17.19 -3.06 18.93
C SER A 133 15.68 -3.03 18.67
N LEU A 134 14.91 -3.68 19.54
CA LEU A 134 13.44 -3.70 19.52
C LEU A 134 12.82 -2.81 20.62
N ASP A 135 13.61 -1.95 21.26
CA ASP A 135 13.16 -1.06 22.33
C ASP A 135 11.94 -0.21 21.92
N PHE A 136 11.94 0.31 20.68
CA PHE A 136 10.82 1.09 20.11
C PHE A 136 9.47 0.33 20.17
N ALA A 137 9.53 -1.01 20.17
CA ALA A 137 8.38 -1.89 20.23
C ALA A 137 7.93 -2.23 21.68
N ARG A 138 8.56 -1.65 22.72
CA ARG A 138 8.43 -2.02 24.15
C ARG A 138 8.98 -3.43 24.45
N ARG A 139 10.09 -3.77 23.80
CA ARG A 139 10.84 -5.01 24.01
C ARG A 139 12.22 -4.65 24.51
N ASP A 140 12.26 -4.09 25.73
CA ASP A 140 13.45 -3.45 26.27
C ASP A 140 14.63 -4.43 26.37
N GLY A 141 15.75 -4.07 25.73
CA GLY A 141 16.97 -4.87 25.69
C GLY A 141 16.92 -6.05 24.70
N GLU A 142 15.80 -6.27 24.02
CA GLU A 142 15.70 -7.30 22.99
C GLU A 142 16.25 -6.80 21.65
N HIS A 143 16.90 -7.70 20.92
CA HIS A 143 17.55 -7.41 19.65
C HIS A 143 17.23 -8.51 18.64
N VAL A 144 17.23 -8.14 17.36
CA VAL A 144 17.04 -9.07 16.24
C VAL A 144 18.18 -8.94 15.24
N THR A 145 18.71 -10.07 14.78
CA THR A 145 19.66 -10.08 13.67
C THR A 145 18.95 -9.64 12.39
N ALA A 146 19.54 -8.75 11.61
CA ALA A 146 18.91 -8.24 10.39
C ALA A 146 18.48 -9.36 9.43
N ARG A 147 19.30 -10.41 9.28
CA ARG A 147 19.01 -11.55 8.39
C ARG A 147 17.90 -12.49 8.89
N ASP A 148 17.51 -12.38 10.16
CA ASP A 148 16.38 -13.15 10.71
C ASP A 148 15.05 -12.44 10.45
N LEU A 149 15.05 -11.15 10.07
CA LEU A 149 13.83 -10.42 9.76
C LEU A 149 13.27 -10.77 8.39
N LEU A 150 11.98 -11.09 8.36
CA LEU A 150 11.18 -11.16 7.15
C LEU A 150 10.07 -10.12 7.22
N PHE A 151 10.20 -9.06 6.42
CA PHE A 151 9.14 -8.09 6.21
C PHE A 151 8.08 -8.72 5.33
N PHE A 152 6.80 -8.66 5.68
CA PHE A 152 5.76 -9.25 4.84
C PHE A 152 4.45 -8.48 4.88
N ASP A 153 3.74 -8.55 3.76
CA ASP A 153 2.43 -7.94 3.51
C ASP A 153 1.64 -8.82 2.53
N THR A 154 0.31 -8.85 2.63
CA THR A 154 -0.53 -9.65 1.73
C THR A 154 -1.61 -8.84 1.05
N GLU A 155 -1.86 -9.16 -0.23
CA GLU A 155 -3.04 -8.67 -0.93
C GLU A 155 -4.12 -9.75 -0.90
N THR A 156 -5.31 -9.36 -0.45
CA THR A 156 -6.36 -10.32 -0.12
C THR A 156 -7.64 -10.08 -0.89
N THR A 157 -8.46 -11.11 -1.05
CA THR A 157 -9.76 -11.00 -1.77
C THR A 157 -10.84 -10.25 -0.99
N GLY A 158 -10.55 -9.73 0.22
CA GLY A 158 -11.47 -8.92 1.00
C GLY A 158 -11.09 -8.81 2.49
N LEU A 159 -11.50 -7.70 3.12
CA LEU A 159 -11.10 -7.34 4.50
C LEU A 159 -11.93 -8.00 5.61
N ALA A 160 -13.02 -8.71 5.27
CA ALA A 160 -14.01 -9.20 6.25
C ALA A 160 -13.63 -10.51 6.97
N GLY A 161 -12.42 -11.04 6.78
CA GLY A 161 -11.86 -12.12 7.62
C GLY A 161 -12.61 -13.46 7.61
N GLY A 162 -13.36 -13.78 6.55
CA GLY A 162 -14.10 -15.04 6.42
C GLY A 162 -13.27 -16.18 5.83
N THR A 163 -13.77 -17.42 5.94
CA THR A 163 -13.12 -18.63 5.37
C THR A 163 -12.94 -18.59 3.84
N GLY A 164 -13.68 -17.72 3.15
CA GLY A 164 -13.56 -17.48 1.72
C GLY A 164 -12.45 -16.51 1.33
N THR A 165 -11.93 -15.70 2.27
CA THR A 165 -10.84 -14.76 2.00
C THR A 165 -9.55 -15.52 1.74
N ARG A 166 -8.83 -15.11 0.70
CA ARG A 166 -7.50 -15.64 0.33
C ARG A 166 -6.52 -14.50 0.17
N ALA A 167 -5.25 -14.79 0.46
CA ALA A 167 -4.15 -13.97 -0.03
C ALA A 167 -3.90 -14.41 -1.48
N PHE A 168 -4.10 -13.50 -2.43
CA PHE A 168 -3.75 -13.76 -3.84
C PHE A 168 -2.35 -13.23 -4.17
N MET A 169 -1.77 -12.43 -3.26
CA MET A 169 -0.36 -12.06 -3.28
C MET A 169 0.23 -12.15 -1.89
N ILE A 170 1.47 -12.63 -1.80
CA ILE A 170 2.29 -12.56 -0.59
C ILE A 170 3.58 -11.86 -0.97
N GLY A 171 3.77 -10.64 -0.47
CA GLY A 171 5.02 -9.91 -0.55
C GLY A 171 5.89 -10.23 0.65
N ALA A 172 7.17 -10.47 0.41
CA ALA A 172 8.16 -10.64 1.46
C ALA A 172 9.46 -9.93 1.11
N ALA A 173 10.14 -9.38 2.11
CA ALA A 173 11.48 -8.84 1.95
C ALA A 173 12.41 -9.27 3.08
N ASP A 174 13.67 -9.57 2.75
CA ASP A 174 14.72 -9.98 3.68
C ASP A 174 16.08 -9.42 3.28
N TRP A 175 16.94 -9.18 4.27
CA TRP A 175 18.33 -8.80 4.03
C TRP A 175 19.12 -9.99 3.48
N HIS A 176 19.63 -9.87 2.25
CA HIS A 176 20.22 -10.97 1.51
C HIS A 176 21.51 -10.59 0.80
N VAL A 177 22.43 -11.55 0.63
CA VAL A 177 23.63 -11.40 -0.22
C VAL A 177 23.43 -12.21 -1.48
N CYS A 178 23.12 -11.54 -2.58
CA CYS A 178 23.00 -12.17 -3.90
C CYS A 178 24.42 -12.34 -4.48
N PRO A 179 24.83 -13.56 -4.90
CA PRO A 179 26.18 -13.80 -5.38
C PRO A 179 26.61 -12.91 -6.56
N GLN A 180 25.66 -12.54 -7.43
CA GLN A 180 25.92 -11.73 -8.62
C GLN A 180 25.63 -10.23 -8.43
N ARG A 181 24.76 -9.87 -7.48
CA ARG A 181 24.25 -8.49 -7.29
C ARG A 181 24.74 -7.83 -5.99
N GLY A 182 25.45 -8.56 -5.13
CA GLY A 182 25.94 -8.07 -3.85
C GLY A 182 24.86 -8.13 -2.75
N GLU A 183 25.08 -7.36 -1.69
CA GLU A 183 24.13 -7.27 -0.58
C GLU A 183 22.99 -6.28 -0.84
N GLY A 184 21.82 -6.60 -0.33
CA GLY A 184 20.63 -5.77 -0.50
C GLY A 184 19.42 -6.26 0.26
N LEU A 185 18.34 -5.49 0.16
CA LEU A 185 17.01 -5.94 0.54
C LEU A 185 16.46 -6.74 -0.65
N ARG A 186 16.33 -8.05 -0.50
CA ARG A 186 15.68 -8.90 -1.50
C ARG A 186 14.18 -8.81 -1.30
N ILE A 187 13.45 -8.50 -2.35
CA ILE A 187 11.98 -8.49 -2.38
C ILE A 187 11.51 -9.65 -3.23
N ARG A 188 10.62 -10.47 -2.69
CA ARG A 188 10.01 -11.62 -3.35
C ARG A 188 8.50 -11.53 -3.20
N GLN A 189 7.78 -11.65 -4.30
CA GLN A 189 6.32 -11.63 -4.30
C GLN A 189 5.80 -12.87 -4.98
N LEU A 190 4.93 -13.60 -4.29
CA LEU A 190 4.14 -14.68 -4.89
C LEU A 190 2.83 -14.08 -5.37
N LEU A 191 2.47 -14.28 -6.64
CA LEU A 191 1.21 -13.82 -7.23
C LEU A 191 0.44 -15.00 -7.83
N MET A 192 -0.80 -15.19 -7.37
CA MET A 192 -1.71 -16.18 -7.95
C MET A 192 -2.38 -15.62 -9.21
N ALA A 193 -2.21 -16.32 -10.33
CA ALA A 193 -2.96 -16.12 -11.57
C ALA A 193 -4.20 -17.04 -11.68
N THR A 194 -4.32 -18.03 -10.78
CA THR A 194 -5.48 -18.93 -10.68
C THR A 194 -5.77 -19.28 -9.22
N MET A 195 -6.99 -19.76 -8.93
CA MET A 195 -7.33 -20.26 -7.59
C MET A 195 -6.54 -21.51 -7.19
N ALA A 196 -6.15 -22.34 -8.16
CA ALA A 196 -5.47 -23.61 -7.92
C ALA A 196 -4.02 -23.43 -7.45
N ALA A 197 -3.45 -22.25 -7.64
CA ALA A 197 -2.08 -21.91 -7.24
C ALA A 197 -1.90 -21.70 -5.72
N GLU A 198 -2.98 -21.71 -4.93
CA GLU A 198 -2.92 -21.44 -3.48
C GLU A 198 -2.04 -22.45 -2.74
N ASP A 199 -2.17 -23.75 -3.02
CA ASP A 199 -1.38 -24.77 -2.33
C ASP A 199 0.11 -24.62 -2.61
N ALA A 200 0.47 -24.30 -3.86
CA ALA A 200 1.85 -24.02 -4.26
C ALA A 200 2.37 -22.73 -3.61
N MET A 201 1.56 -21.67 -3.56
CA MET A 201 1.92 -20.41 -2.92
C MET A 201 2.26 -20.61 -1.43
N LEU A 202 1.41 -21.33 -0.70
CA LEU A 202 1.62 -21.61 0.72
C LEU A 202 2.88 -22.46 0.94
N ALA A 203 3.11 -23.49 0.11
CA ALA A 203 4.29 -24.33 0.20
C ALA A 203 5.58 -23.53 -0.10
N THR A 204 5.56 -22.69 -1.13
CA THR A 204 6.69 -21.82 -1.48
C THR A 204 6.98 -20.81 -0.38
N PHE A 205 5.96 -20.14 0.15
CA PHE A 205 6.14 -19.19 1.26
C PHE A 205 6.68 -19.88 2.51
N ALA A 206 6.17 -21.06 2.88
CA ALA A 206 6.70 -21.84 3.99
C ALA A 206 8.18 -22.18 3.82
N GLY A 207 8.63 -22.48 2.59
CA GLY A 207 10.03 -22.77 2.28
C GLY A 207 10.96 -21.56 2.44
N TRP A 208 10.44 -20.35 2.55
CA TRP A 208 11.23 -19.14 2.82
C TRP A 208 11.52 -18.94 4.30
N LEU A 209 10.79 -19.64 5.18
CA LEU A 209 10.81 -19.44 6.62
C LEU A 209 11.83 -20.37 7.29
N GLN A 210 12.52 -19.84 8.29
CA GLN A 210 13.42 -20.60 9.16
C GLN A 210 12.92 -20.51 10.61
N PRO A 211 13.34 -21.41 11.51
CA PRO A 211 12.96 -21.34 12.92
C PRO A 211 13.35 -20.03 13.61
N SER A 212 14.41 -19.36 13.14
CA SER A 212 14.86 -18.06 13.65
C SER A 212 14.11 -16.86 13.04
N THR A 213 13.26 -17.08 12.03
CA THR A 213 12.59 -15.98 11.34
C THR A 213 11.71 -15.17 12.27
N VAL A 214 11.89 -13.85 12.24
CA VAL A 214 11.06 -12.87 12.93
C VAL A 214 10.26 -12.11 11.88
N PHE A 215 8.93 -12.25 11.95
CA PHE A 215 8.05 -11.49 11.08
C PHE A 215 8.07 -10.01 11.44
N CYS A 216 8.07 -9.17 10.42
CA CYS A 216 7.90 -7.74 10.54
C CYS A 216 6.80 -7.29 9.59
N SER A 217 5.75 -6.65 10.10
CA SER A 217 4.59 -6.26 9.27
C SER A 217 3.99 -4.96 9.78
N TYR A 218 3.08 -4.37 9.00
CA TYR A 218 2.24 -3.27 9.47
C TYR A 218 0.81 -3.77 9.67
N ASN A 219 0.38 -3.95 10.92
CA ASN A 219 -0.92 -4.53 11.28
C ASN A 219 -1.09 -6.03 10.95
N GLY A 220 -0.08 -6.68 10.37
CA GLY A 220 -0.19 -8.07 9.94
C GLY A 220 -0.29 -9.10 11.05
N ARG A 221 0.00 -8.75 12.32
CA ARG A 221 -0.27 -9.66 13.44
C ARG A 221 -1.77 -9.92 13.63
N SER A 222 -2.59 -8.91 13.32
CA SER A 222 -4.05 -8.98 13.50
C SER A 222 -4.81 -9.35 12.23
N TYR A 223 -4.19 -9.24 11.05
CA TYR A 223 -4.86 -9.41 9.77
C TYR A 223 -4.21 -10.53 8.93
N ASP A 224 -2.99 -10.31 8.44
CA ASP A 224 -2.31 -11.22 7.50
C ASP A 224 -1.96 -12.57 8.11
N ALA A 225 -1.34 -12.59 9.29
CA ALA A 225 -0.92 -13.83 9.94
C ALA A 225 -2.12 -14.74 10.30
N PRO A 226 -3.21 -14.26 10.93
CA PRO A 226 -4.41 -15.07 11.16
C PRO A 226 -5.03 -15.62 9.86
N LEU A 227 -5.04 -14.82 8.79
CA LEU A 227 -5.53 -15.26 7.48
C LEU A 227 -4.69 -16.41 6.94
N LEU A 228 -3.37 -16.26 6.87
CA LEU A 228 -2.48 -17.29 6.37
C LEU A 228 -2.55 -18.57 7.21
N LYS A 229 -2.61 -18.47 8.54
CA LYS A 229 -2.82 -19.63 9.43
C LYS A 229 -4.10 -20.40 9.08
N ALA A 230 -5.20 -19.67 8.81
CA ALA A 230 -6.44 -20.30 8.37
C ALA A 230 -6.28 -20.97 6.98
N ARG A 231 -5.52 -20.36 6.05
CA ARG A 231 -5.24 -20.95 4.73
C ARG A 231 -4.40 -22.22 4.83
N TYR A 232 -3.31 -22.23 5.60
CA TYR A 232 -2.52 -23.44 5.86
C TYR A 232 -3.37 -24.58 6.41
N ARG A 233 -4.23 -24.28 7.39
CA ARG A 233 -5.15 -25.27 7.96
C ARG A 233 -6.13 -25.84 6.92
N LEU A 234 -6.71 -24.98 6.07
CA LEU A 234 -7.65 -25.41 5.02
C LEU A 234 -6.96 -26.22 3.91
N ALA A 235 -5.71 -25.87 3.58
CA ALA A 235 -4.85 -26.61 2.65
C ALA A 235 -4.31 -27.93 3.24
N ARG A 236 -4.57 -28.21 4.53
CA ARG A 236 -3.99 -29.34 5.28
C ARG A 236 -2.45 -29.35 5.25
N GLN A 237 -1.84 -28.17 5.19
CA GLN A 237 -0.41 -27.98 5.29
C GLN A 237 -0.03 -27.63 6.74
N ARG A 238 1.21 -27.94 7.14
CA ARG A 238 1.72 -27.53 8.46
C ARG A 238 1.78 -26.01 8.51
N ASP A 239 1.26 -25.42 9.59
CA ASP A 239 1.36 -23.98 9.86
C ASP A 239 2.78 -23.62 10.33
N PRO A 240 3.56 -22.86 9.54
CA PRO A 240 4.89 -22.41 9.94
C PRO A 240 4.84 -21.10 10.75
N ILE A 241 3.74 -20.34 10.69
CA ILE A 241 3.65 -18.97 11.21
C ILE A 241 3.51 -18.95 12.72
N SER A 242 2.74 -19.89 13.31
CA SER A 242 2.43 -19.84 14.74
C SER A 242 3.63 -19.97 15.67
N ALA A 243 4.76 -20.52 15.21
CA ALA A 243 5.98 -20.67 15.99
C ALA A 243 6.90 -19.44 15.89
N LEU A 244 6.66 -18.54 14.96
CA LEU A 244 7.56 -17.41 14.69
C LEU A 244 7.24 -16.22 15.58
N ASP A 245 8.28 -15.49 15.96
CA ASP A 245 8.13 -14.19 16.61
C ASP A 245 7.67 -13.13 15.57
N HIS A 246 7.06 -12.05 16.05
CA HIS A 246 6.41 -11.07 15.17
C HIS A 246 6.50 -9.65 15.73
N VAL A 247 7.24 -8.78 15.06
CA VAL A 247 7.27 -7.34 15.30
C VAL A 247 6.22 -6.65 14.42
N ASP A 248 5.14 -6.15 15.02
CA ASP A 248 4.11 -5.38 14.30
C ASP A 248 4.36 -3.87 14.46
N LEU A 249 4.71 -3.21 13.35
CA LEU A 249 5.11 -1.81 13.30
C LEU A 249 3.93 -0.83 13.48
N LEU A 250 2.68 -1.28 13.38
CA LEU A 250 1.52 -0.38 13.56
C LEU A 250 1.48 0.18 14.99
N TYR A 251 1.69 -0.66 16.00
CA TYR A 251 1.59 -0.26 17.40
C TYR A 251 2.64 0.77 17.83
N PRO A 252 3.95 0.58 17.60
CA PRO A 252 4.95 1.60 17.89
C PRO A 252 4.71 2.89 17.09
N THR A 253 4.40 2.77 15.80
CA THR A 253 4.08 3.93 14.95
C THR A 253 2.90 4.74 15.51
N ARG A 254 1.81 4.08 15.91
CA ARG A 254 0.66 4.76 16.52
C ARG A 254 1.00 5.36 17.88
N ARG A 255 1.84 4.72 18.71
CA ARG A 255 2.27 5.33 19.97
C ARG A 255 2.98 6.66 19.74
N ARG A 256 3.82 6.71 18.71
CA ARG A 256 4.65 7.87 18.39
C ARG A 256 3.91 8.99 17.67
N TYR A 257 3.03 8.65 16.72
CA TYR A 257 2.49 9.62 15.76
C TYR A 257 0.97 9.78 15.77
N ARG A 258 0.24 9.05 16.64
CA ARG A 258 -1.22 9.23 16.73
C ARG A 258 -1.53 10.65 17.21
N GLY A 259 -2.34 11.36 16.42
CA GLY A 259 -2.70 12.76 16.68
C GLY A 259 -1.77 13.77 16.02
N THR A 260 -0.63 13.33 15.46
CA THR A 260 0.29 14.21 14.71
C THR A 260 -0.18 14.44 13.27
N TRP A 261 -0.74 13.43 12.63
CA TRP A 261 -1.25 13.47 11.25
C TRP A 261 -2.68 12.96 11.16
N GLU A 262 -3.26 12.98 9.96
CA GLU A 262 -4.68 12.66 9.76
C GLU A 262 -5.02 11.20 10.12
N ASN A 263 -4.07 10.28 9.97
CA ASN A 263 -4.18 8.90 10.44
C ASN A 263 -2.79 8.24 10.50
N CYS A 264 -2.73 6.97 10.92
CA CYS A 264 -1.52 6.15 10.89
C CYS A 264 -1.66 4.98 9.89
N LYS A 265 -2.21 5.22 8.71
CA LYS A 265 -2.12 4.25 7.60
C LYS A 265 -0.71 4.29 7.01
N LEU A 266 -0.27 3.18 6.43
CA LEU A 266 1.08 3.06 5.89
C LEU A 266 1.40 4.16 4.86
N SER A 267 0.46 4.48 3.97
CA SER A 267 0.58 5.57 2.99
C SER A 267 0.74 6.97 3.61
N THR A 268 0.12 7.22 4.77
CA THR A 268 0.34 8.47 5.53
C THR A 268 1.73 8.48 6.15
N ILE A 269 2.19 7.35 6.68
CA ILE A 269 3.54 7.23 7.25
C ILE A 269 4.61 7.44 6.17
N GLU A 270 4.45 6.85 5.01
CA GLU A 270 5.35 7.07 3.88
C GLU A 270 5.47 8.54 3.50
N ARG A 271 4.34 9.21 3.28
CA ARG A 271 4.32 10.61 2.88
C ARG A 271 4.89 11.54 3.95
N GLN A 272 4.49 11.34 5.21
CA GLN A 272 4.81 12.27 6.28
C GLN A 272 6.15 12.00 6.94
N LEU A 273 6.46 10.72 7.20
CA LEU A 273 7.68 10.31 7.91
C LEU A 273 8.82 9.97 6.96
N LEU A 274 8.55 9.19 5.91
CA LEU A 274 9.59 8.71 4.99
C LEU A 274 9.81 9.63 3.79
N ARG A 275 8.93 10.62 3.60
CA ARG A 275 8.93 11.55 2.45
C ARG A 275 8.87 10.84 1.09
N VAL A 276 8.21 9.69 1.07
CA VAL A 276 7.94 8.93 -0.15
C VAL A 276 6.63 9.46 -0.77
N VAL A 277 6.67 9.79 -2.05
CA VAL A 277 5.49 10.19 -2.82
C VAL A 277 5.16 9.03 -3.77
N ARG A 278 3.93 8.50 -3.67
CA ARG A 278 3.43 7.49 -4.60
C ARG A 278 2.88 8.21 -5.84
N GLU A 279 3.48 7.98 -7.00
CA GLU A 279 2.90 8.34 -8.29
C GLU A 279 1.96 7.21 -8.74
N ASP A 280 0.76 7.53 -9.21
CA ASP A 280 -0.22 6.58 -9.79
C ASP A 280 -0.70 5.42 -8.88
N ASP A 281 -1.05 5.73 -7.62
CA ASP A 281 -1.53 4.71 -6.67
C ASP A 281 -2.94 4.18 -7.03
N LEU A 282 -3.04 2.86 -7.22
CA LEU A 282 -4.32 2.14 -7.27
C LEU A 282 -4.78 1.97 -5.82
N PRO A 283 -5.90 2.57 -5.39
CA PRO A 283 -6.34 2.45 -4.01
C PRO A 283 -6.38 0.98 -3.59
N GLY A 284 -5.77 0.60 -2.46
CA GLY A 284 -5.70 -0.81 -2.03
C GLY A 284 -7.07 -1.52 -1.94
N SER A 285 -8.17 -0.77 -1.79
CA SER A 285 -9.53 -1.30 -1.89
C SER A 285 -9.90 -1.88 -3.26
N GLU A 286 -9.18 -1.51 -4.32
CA GLU A 286 -9.39 -1.98 -5.70
C GLU A 286 -8.58 -3.23 -6.03
N ALA A 287 -7.58 -3.60 -5.22
CA ALA A 287 -6.74 -4.78 -5.44
C ALA A 287 -7.54 -6.09 -5.60
N PRO A 288 -8.56 -6.40 -4.76
CA PRO A 288 -9.41 -7.57 -4.98
C PRO A 288 -10.14 -7.55 -6.33
N GLY A 289 -10.58 -6.36 -6.75
CA GLY A 289 -11.29 -6.16 -8.02
C GLY A 289 -10.39 -6.33 -9.23
N ALA A 290 -9.13 -5.89 -9.15
CA ALA A 290 -8.12 -6.09 -10.18
C ALA A 290 -7.85 -7.58 -10.41
N TRP A 291 -7.62 -8.32 -9.32
CA TRP A 291 -7.38 -9.76 -9.41
C TRP A 291 -8.59 -10.54 -9.94
N LEU A 292 -9.80 -10.25 -9.45
CA LEU A 292 -11.02 -10.90 -9.92
C LEU A 292 -11.30 -10.64 -11.40
N ARG A 293 -10.99 -9.43 -11.90
CA ARG A 293 -11.07 -9.08 -13.33
C ARG A 293 -10.10 -9.91 -14.15
N PHE A 294 -8.86 -10.05 -13.69
CA PHE A 294 -7.84 -10.86 -14.36
C PHE A 294 -8.26 -12.34 -14.46
N LEU A 295 -8.80 -12.92 -13.37
CA LEU A 295 -9.33 -14.29 -13.37
C LEU A 295 -10.48 -14.50 -14.37
N ARG A 296 -11.27 -13.45 -14.64
CA ARG A 296 -12.40 -13.47 -15.57
C ARG A 296 -12.01 -13.22 -17.03
N GLY A 297 -10.71 -13.21 -17.35
CA GLY A 297 -10.23 -12.98 -18.71
C GLY A 297 -9.86 -11.54 -19.04
N GLY A 298 -9.92 -10.61 -18.08
CA GLY A 298 -9.48 -9.22 -18.28
C GLY A 298 -7.96 -9.06 -18.35
N ASP A 299 -7.48 -7.85 -18.65
CA ASP A 299 -6.06 -7.53 -18.71
C ASP A 299 -5.33 -7.62 -17.36
N ALA A 300 -3.99 -7.55 -17.41
CA ALA A 300 -3.10 -7.57 -16.25
C ALA A 300 -2.64 -6.17 -15.78
N VAL A 301 -3.14 -5.08 -16.38
CA VAL A 301 -2.62 -3.71 -16.13
C VAL A 301 -2.73 -3.34 -14.65
N ASN A 302 -3.93 -3.50 -14.08
CA ASN A 302 -4.14 -3.17 -12.66
C ASN A 302 -3.50 -4.20 -11.73
N LEU A 303 -3.32 -5.45 -12.15
CA LEU A 303 -2.70 -6.46 -11.32
C LEU A 303 -1.19 -6.22 -11.18
N ARG A 304 -0.53 -5.66 -12.21
CA ARG A 304 0.85 -5.16 -12.11
C ARG A 304 0.97 -4.01 -11.12
N ARG A 305 0.05 -3.04 -11.18
CA ARG A 305 0.00 -1.95 -10.18
C ARG A 305 -0.16 -2.49 -8.76
N VAL A 306 -0.99 -3.51 -8.54
CA VAL A 306 -1.09 -4.18 -7.23
C VAL A 306 0.26 -4.78 -6.80
N ALA A 307 0.98 -5.42 -7.72
CA ALA A 307 2.33 -5.92 -7.42
C ALA A 307 3.30 -4.78 -7.06
N ASP A 308 3.27 -3.66 -7.78
CA ASP A 308 4.10 -2.49 -7.49
C ASP A 308 3.79 -1.90 -6.10
N HIS A 309 2.51 -1.83 -5.70
CA HIS A 309 2.12 -1.38 -4.36
C HIS A 309 2.63 -2.32 -3.27
N ASN A 310 2.37 -3.62 -3.40
CA ASN A 310 2.81 -4.60 -2.41
C ASN A 310 4.35 -4.66 -2.31
N HIS A 311 5.07 -4.44 -3.42
CA HIS A 311 6.53 -4.29 -3.43
C HIS A 311 6.95 -3.10 -2.58
N GLN A 312 6.37 -1.93 -2.86
CA GLN A 312 6.64 -0.71 -2.11
C GLN A 312 6.29 -0.87 -0.62
N ASP A 313 5.19 -1.53 -0.29
CA ASP A 313 4.76 -1.75 1.09
C ASP A 313 5.82 -2.54 1.87
N VAL A 314 6.34 -3.66 1.34
CA VAL A 314 7.37 -4.44 2.05
C VAL A 314 8.71 -3.71 2.16
N VAL A 315 9.07 -2.87 1.17
CA VAL A 315 10.22 -1.97 1.27
C VAL A 315 10.00 -0.93 2.38
N THR A 316 8.81 -0.33 2.42
CA THR A 316 8.42 0.65 3.43
C THR A 316 8.51 0.07 4.84
N LEU A 317 8.16 -1.21 5.04
CA LEU A 317 8.31 -1.86 6.34
C LEU A 317 9.77 -1.86 6.83
N ALA A 318 10.72 -2.17 5.95
CA ALA A 318 12.15 -2.18 6.27
C ALA A 318 12.65 -0.77 6.63
N LEU A 319 12.26 0.23 5.84
CA LEU A 319 12.60 1.64 6.09
C LEU A 319 12.00 2.17 7.39
N LEU A 320 10.73 1.83 7.66
CA LEU A 320 10.01 2.23 8.85
C LEU A 320 10.63 1.61 10.12
N LEU A 321 10.98 0.32 10.09
CA LEU A 321 11.70 -0.33 11.18
C LEU A 321 12.98 0.43 11.52
N GLN A 322 13.83 0.68 10.52
CA GLN A 322 15.08 1.41 10.71
C GLN A 322 14.85 2.85 11.18
N ARG A 323 13.75 3.48 10.78
CA ARG A 323 13.40 4.82 11.26
C ARG A 323 13.00 4.80 12.72
N LEU A 324 12.14 3.87 13.15
CA LEU A 324 11.68 3.76 14.53
C LEU A 324 12.85 3.47 15.49
N ILE A 325 13.79 2.62 15.10
CA ILE A 325 15.02 2.35 15.87
C ILE A 325 15.82 3.64 16.09
N ARG A 326 16.09 4.39 15.03
CA ARG A 326 16.85 5.65 15.11
C ARG A 326 16.15 6.70 15.97
N GLU A 327 14.83 6.76 15.90
CA GLU A 327 14.04 7.71 16.68
C GLU A 327 14.05 7.37 18.17
N GLU A 328 13.92 6.09 18.53
CA GLU A 328 14.02 5.62 19.92
C GLU A 328 15.41 5.90 20.51
N GLN A 329 16.48 5.63 19.73
CA GLN A 329 17.85 5.91 20.15
C GLN A 329 18.07 7.40 20.46
N ARG A 330 17.61 8.29 19.56
CA ARG A 330 17.69 9.74 19.76
C ARG A 330 16.98 10.21 21.02
N GLU A 331 15.81 9.65 21.31
CA GLU A 331 15.05 10.01 22.51
C GLU A 331 15.76 9.58 23.79
N ARG A 332 16.31 8.36 23.81
CA ARG A 332 17.10 7.86 24.95
C ARG A 332 18.36 8.69 25.18
N GLU A 333 19.07 9.05 24.12
CA GLU A 333 20.23 9.96 24.18
C GLU A 333 19.85 11.32 24.74
N THR A 334 18.74 11.89 24.27
CA THR A 334 18.22 13.19 24.74
C THR A 334 17.87 13.13 26.22
N LEU A 335 17.16 12.09 26.67
CA LEU A 335 16.80 11.89 28.08
C LEU A 335 18.04 11.71 28.97
N ALA A 336 19.04 10.96 28.50
CA ALA A 336 20.29 10.77 29.23
C ALA A 336 21.10 12.08 29.38
N LEU A 337 21.06 12.95 28.38
CA LEU A 337 21.71 14.27 28.44
C LEU A 337 21.02 15.19 29.46
N VAL A 338 19.68 15.21 29.49
CA VAL A 338 18.91 16.00 30.46
C VAL A 338 19.19 15.51 31.88
N ALA A 339 19.15 14.20 32.13
CA ALA A 339 19.42 13.62 33.45
C ALA A 339 20.82 13.99 33.99
N ARG A 340 21.85 13.97 33.14
CA ARG A 340 23.22 14.37 33.53
C ARG A 340 23.36 15.85 33.87
N GLN A 341 22.56 16.71 33.22
CA GLN A 341 22.57 18.15 33.51
C GLN A 341 21.90 18.48 34.85
N ASP A 342 20.88 17.71 35.23
CA ASP A 342 20.20 17.85 36.52
C ASP A 342 21.06 17.33 37.68
N ASP A 343 21.81 16.24 37.51
CA ASP A 343 22.75 15.72 38.52
C ASP A 343 23.98 16.63 38.76
N SER A 344 24.23 17.61 37.87
CA SER A 344 25.37 18.53 37.95
C SER A 344 25.04 19.89 38.59
N ARG A 345 23.80 20.09 39.05
CA ARG A 345 23.32 21.32 39.69
C ARG A 345 23.09 21.15 41.19
#